data_AF-A0A2H9UQR3-F1
#
_entry.id   AF-A0A2H9UQR3-F1
#
_cell.length_a   1.000
_cell.length_b   1.000
_cell.length_c   1.000
_cell.angle_alpha   90.00
_cell.angle_beta   90.00
_cell.angle_gamma   90.00
#
_symmetry.space_group_name_H-M   'P 1'
#
loop_
_entity.id
_entity.type
_entity.pdbx_description
1 polymer ?
#
loop_
_entity_poly.entity_id
_entity_poly.type
_entity_poly.pdbx_seq_one_letter_code
_entity_poly.pdbx_strand_id
1 'polypeptide(L)' 'MKAVQNRKEWRHNTVMQLIETSKLDAEAAIGEAKKLEKYVFQNDFIVEIDSEEQKQALENLIKSLERD' A
#
# COMPACT_ATOMS: atom_id res chain seq x y z
N MET A 1 7.42 -18.37 -0.53
CA MET A 1 7.84 -17.03 -1.01
C MET A 1 6.59 -16.19 -1.18
N LYS A 2 6.31 -15.27 -0.25
CA LYS A 2 5.13 -14.39 -0.36
C LYS A 2 5.42 -13.43 -1.50
N ALA A 3 4.93 -13.77 -2.69
CA ALA A 3 4.92 -12.87 -3.81
C ALA A 3 4.34 -11.55 -3.32
N VAL A 4 5.06 -10.46 -3.58
CA VAL A 4 4.61 -9.09 -3.41
C VAL A 4 3.31 -8.98 -4.20
N GLN A 5 2.17 -9.31 -3.57
CA GLN A 5 0.86 -9.01 -4.14
C GLN A 5 0.88 -7.50 -4.29
N ASN A 6 0.67 -7.04 -5.53
CA ASN A 6 0.58 -5.63 -5.83
C ASN A 6 -0.35 -4.99 -4.80
N ARG A 7 0.15 -4.03 -4.02
CA ARG A 7 -0.57 -3.43 -2.89
C ARG A 7 -1.97 -2.96 -3.27
N LYS A 8 -2.15 -2.49 -4.51
CA LYS A 8 -3.44 -2.10 -5.09
C LYS A 8 -4.38 -3.29 -5.24
N GLU A 9 -3.86 -4.42 -5.71
CA GLU A 9 -4.59 -5.68 -5.87
C GLU A 9 -4.95 -6.28 -4.50
N TRP A 10 -4.01 -6.27 -3.55
CA TRP A 10 -4.29 -6.71 -2.18
C TRP A 10 -5.40 -5.87 -1.54
N ARG A 11 -5.33 -4.53 -1.68
CA ARG A 11 -6.35 -3.63 -1.13
C ARG A 11 -7.71 -3.85 -1.79
N HIS A 12 -7.75 -4.01 -3.12
CA HIS A 12 -8.98 -4.29 -3.85
C HIS A 12 -9.63 -5.60 -3.39
N ASN A 13 -8.86 -6.70 -3.35
CA ASN A 13 -9.36 -8.01 -2.93
C ASN A 13 -9.84 -7.99 -1.47
N THR A 14 -9.11 -7.31 -0.59
CA THR A 14 -9.47 -7.20 0.83
C THR A 14 -10.76 -6.40 1.02
N VAL A 15 -10.93 -5.27 0.31
CA VAL A 15 -12.17 -4.48 0.36
C VAL A 15 -13.35 -5.30 -0.15
N MET A 16 -13.19 -6.00 -1.28
CA MET A 16 -14.25 -6.87 -1.83
C MET A 16 -14.63 -7.98 -0.86
N GLN A 17 -13.66 -8.65 -0.24
CA GLN A 17 -13.94 -9.68 0.78
C GLN A 17 -14.66 -9.13 2.01
N LEU A 18 -14.31 -7.92 2.47
CA LEU A 18 -14.96 -7.26 3.60
C LEU A 18 -16.42 -6.90 3.29
N ILE A 19 -16.70 -6.49 2.05
CA ILE A 19 -18.07 -6.22 1.58
C ILE A 19 -18.86 -7.52 1.45
N GLU A 20 -18.29 -8.54 0.81
CA GLU A 20 -19.00 -9.78 0.48
C GLU A 20 -19.21 -10.68 1.71
N THR A 21 -18.19 -10.81 2.56
CA THR A 21 -18.20 -11.75 3.70
C THR A 21 -18.72 -11.10 4.97
N SER A 22 -18.23 -9.90 5.28
CA SER A 22 -18.56 -9.19 6.52
C SER A 22 -19.76 -8.25 6.36
N LYS A 23 -20.34 -8.16 5.14
CA LYS A 23 -21.47 -7.28 4.80
C LYS A 23 -21.25 -5.82 5.23
N LEU A 24 -19.99 -5.39 5.24
CA LEU A 24 -19.65 -4.02 5.53
C LEU A 24 -20.07 -3.14 4.34
N ASP A 25 -20.51 -1.92 4.64
CA ASP A 25 -20.62 -0.91 3.60
C ASP A 25 -19.24 -0.58 3.02
N ALA A 26 -19.23 -0.01 1.82
CA ALA A 26 -17.99 0.26 1.10
C ALA A 26 -17.05 1.20 1.86
N GLU A 27 -17.58 2.16 2.63
CA GLU A 27 -16.79 3.14 3.37
C GLU A 27 -16.08 2.50 4.57
N ALA A 28 -16.81 1.71 5.34
CA ALA A 28 -16.29 0.92 6.46
C ALA A 28 -15.28 -0.12 5.97
N ALA A 29 -15.56 -0.82 4.86
CA ALA A 29 -14.64 -1.79 4.27
C ALA A 29 -13.31 -1.15 3.84
N ILE A 30 -13.34 0.05 3.24
CA ILE A 30 -12.13 0.80 2.89
C ILE A 30 -11.36 1.21 4.16
N GLY A 31 -12.06 1.67 5.20
CA GLY A 31 -11.47 2.03 6.48
C GLY A 31 -10.74 0.86 7.14
N GLU A 32 -11.38 -0.30 7.20
CA GLU A 32 -10.80 -1.53 7.77
C GLU A 32 -9.64 -2.06 6.93
N ALA A 33 -9.75 -2.07 5.59
CA ALA A 33 -8.66 -2.47 4.72
C ALA A 33 -7.42 -1.58 4.91
N LYS A 34 -7.58 -0.25 5.09
CA LYS A 34 -6.47 0.66 5.40
C LYS A 34 -5.81 0.36 6.75
N LYS A 35 -6.59 -0.04 7.77
CA LYS A 35 -6.03 -0.46 9.07
C LYS A 35 -5.22 -1.73 8.92
N LEU A 36 -5.79 -2.75 8.27
CA LEU A 36 -5.14 -4.04 8.00
C LEU A 36 -3.87 -3.87 7.17
N GLU A 37 -3.87 -2.95 6.22
CA GLU A 37 -2.71 -2.65 5.39
C GLU A 37 -1.49 -2.25 6.21
N LYS A 38 -1.67 -1.44 7.26
CA LYS A 38 -0.58 -1.04 8.17
C LYS A 38 0.04 -2.22 8.90
N TYR A 39 -0.71 -3.32 9.10
CA TYR A 39 -0.22 -4.54 9.76
C TYR A 39 0.41 -5.53 8.78
N VAL A 40 -0.16 -5.64 7.57
CA VAL A 40 0.32 -6.58 6.54
C VAL A 40 1.62 -6.10 5.92
N PHE A 41 1.79 -4.78 5.79
CA PHE A 41 2.95 -4.14 5.16
C PHE A 41 3.85 -3.42 6.19
N GLN A 42 3.90 -3.88 7.46
CA GLN A 42 4.70 -3.24 8.53
C GLN A 42 6.18 -3.04 8.22
N ASN A 43 6.75 -3.90 7.37
CA ASN A 43 8.16 -3.86 6.99
C ASN A 43 8.40 -3.16 5.65
N ASP A 44 7.34 -2.68 4.99
CA ASP A 44 7.46 -1.91 3.75
C ASP A 44 7.42 -0.42 4.09
N PHE A 45 8.43 0.33 3.65
CA PHE A 45 8.44 1.78 3.79
C PHE A 45 7.43 2.39 2.81
N ILE A 46 6.41 3.06 3.35
CA ILE A 46 5.47 3.84 2.58
C ILE A 46 6.01 5.27 2.50
N VAL A 47 6.51 5.67 1.34
CA VAL A 47 6.79 7.07 1.04
C VAL A 47 5.56 7.64 0.35
N GLU A 48 4.82 8.47 1.09
CA GLU A 48 3.77 9.30 0.50
C GLU A 48 4.45 10.49 -0.18
N ILE A 49 4.19 10.66 -1.48
CA ILE A 49 4.78 11.71 -2.29
C ILE A 49 3.69 12.77 -2.49
N ASP A 50 3.84 13.87 -1.78
CA ASP A 50 2.88 14.98 -1.80
C ASP A 50 3.33 16.10 -2.75
N SER A 51 4.55 16.03 -3.27
CA SER A 51 5.07 16.99 -4.27
C SER A 51 6.02 16.34 -5.28
N GLU A 52 6.12 16.96 -6.46
CA GLU A 52 7.03 16.49 -7.51
C GLU A 52 8.51 16.59 -7.09
N GLU A 53 8.85 17.55 -6.23
CA GLU A 53 10.20 17.65 -5.64
C GLU A 53 10.53 16.45 -4.74
N GLN A 54 9.57 15.99 -3.92
CA GLN A 54 9.77 14.78 -3.11
C GLN A 54 9.96 13.53 -3.98
N LYS A 55 9.23 13.45 -5.10
CA LYS A 55 9.41 12.38 -6.09
C LYS A 55 10.81 12.41 -6.69
N GLN A 56 11.26 13.58 -7.15
CA GLN A 56 12.59 13.73 -7.75
C GLN A 56 13.69 13.37 -6.75
N ALA A 57 13.56 13.80 -5.49
CA ALA A 57 14.52 13.50 -4.43
C ALA A 57 14.59 11.99 -4.15
N LEU A 58 13.44 11.31 -4.11
CA LEU A 58 13.39 9.87 -3.90
C LEU A 58 13.98 9.09 -5.07
N GLU A 59 13.66 9.48 -6.31
CA GLU A 59 14.24 8.87 -7.52
C GLU A 59 15.77 9.01 -7.55
N ASN A 60 16.29 10.17 -7.16
CA ASN A 60 17.74 10.40 -7.11
C ASN A 60 18.41 9.58 -6.01
N LEU A 61 17.76 9.43 -4.85
CA LEU A 61 18.25 8.57 -3.77
C LEU A 61 18.32 7.11 -4.21
N ILE A 62 17.27 6.58 -4.84
CA ILE A 62 17.25 5.20 -5.35
C ILE A 62 18.38 4.97 -6.36
N LYS A 63 18.53 5.89 -7.34
CA LYS A 63 19.61 5.83 -8.33
C LYS A 63 21.01 5.88 -7.72
N SER A 64 21.17 6.51 -6.56
CA SER A 64 22.45 6.55 -5.84
C SER A 64 22.78 5.24 -5.13
N LEU A 65 21.77 4.50 -4.68
CA LEU A 65 21.94 3.21 -3.99
C LEU A 65 22.19 2.04 -4.95
N GLU A 66 21.71 2.12 -6.19
CA GLU A 66 21.98 1.12 -7.24
C GLU A 66 23.39 1.24 -7.86
N ARG A 67 24.14 2.29 -7.49
CA ARG A 67 25.49 2.55 -8.02
C ARG A 67 26.63 1.96 -7.19
N ASP A 68 26.34 1.37 -6.04
CA ASP A 68 27.25 0.56 -5.22
C ASP A 68 26.97 -0.94 -5.41
#